data_AF-A0ABD0NEU1-F1
#
_entry.id   AF-A0ABD0NEU1-F1
#
_cell.length_a   1.000
_cell.length_b   1.000
_cell.length_c   1.000
_cell.angle_alpha   90.00
_cell.angle_beta   90.00
_cell.angle_gamma   90.00
#
_symmetry.space_group_name_H-M   'P 1'
#
loop_
_entity.id
_entity.type
_entity.pdbx_description
1 polymer ?
#
loop_
_entity_poly.entity_id
_entity_poly.type
_entity_poly.pdbx_seq_one_letter_code
_entity_poly.pdbx_strand_id
1 'polypeptide(L)'
;MEHPHTGEAIARCIDQTLDEWGIGEDKVLLIVTDNGSNIVKAVRLLGDRSREQSGESADGSQPQPGGAGDNQDELWLQSESEECGEL
;
A
#
# COMPACT_ATOMS: atom_id res chain seq x y z
N MET A 1 -21.74 11.65 -11.69
CA MET A 1 -20.46 12.38 -11.67
C MET A 1 -19.56 11.65 -10.69
N GLU A 2 -18.36 11.25 -11.11
CA GLU A 2 -17.35 10.68 -10.21
C GLU A 2 -16.87 11.82 -9.29
N HIS A 3 -16.84 11.61 -7.97
CA HIS A 3 -16.41 12.65 -7.04
C HIS A 3 -14.89 12.81 -7.18
N PRO A 4 -14.34 14.04 -7.37
CA PRO A 4 -12.93 14.23 -7.70
C PRO A 4 -11.94 13.80 -6.60
N HIS A 5 -12.43 13.46 -5.41
CA HIS A 5 -11.62 13.12 -4.24
C HIS A 5 -11.98 11.77 -3.63
N THR A 6 -12.50 10.82 -4.41
CA THR A 6 -12.55 9.43 -3.96
C THR A 6 -11.14 8.84 -3.90
N GLY A 7 -10.93 7.81 -3.08
CA GLY A 7 -9.65 7.10 -3.07
C GLY A 7 -9.26 6.53 -4.44
N GLU A 8 -10.24 6.08 -5.22
CA GLU A 8 -10.04 5.60 -6.59
C GLU A 8 -9.54 6.69 -7.54
N ALA A 9 -10.14 7.88 -7.48
CA ALA A 9 -9.75 9.00 -8.33
C ALA A 9 -8.32 9.48 -8.00
N ILE A 10 -8.00 9.53 -6.70
CA ILE A 10 -6.66 9.91 -6.21
C ILE A 10 -5.62 8.86 -6.61
N ALA A 11 -5.90 7.57 -6.40
CA ALA A 11 -4.98 6.49 -6.78
C ALA A 11 -4.67 6.50 -8.28
N ARG A 12 -5.71 6.66 -9.13
CA ARG A 12 -5.56 6.78 -10.59
C ARG A 12 -4.70 7.98 -10.98
N CYS A 13 -4.87 9.11 -10.30
CA CYS A 13 -4.07 10.31 -10.54
C CYS A 13 -2.60 10.10 -10.17
N ILE A 14 -2.32 9.40 -9.06
CA ILE A 14 -0.95 9.05 -8.66
C ILE A 14 -0.32 8.11 -9.69
N ASP A 15 -1.02 7.04 -10.10
CA ASP A 15 -0.52 6.10 -11.13
C ASP A 15 -0.16 6.84 -12.43
N GLN A 16 -1.08 7.66 -12.94
CA GLN A 16 -0.84 8.43 -14.16
C GLN A 16 0.36 9.37 -14.03
N THR A 17 0.53 10.00 -12.86
CA THR A 17 1.67 10.86 -12.60
C THR A 17 2.99 10.07 -12.61
N LEU A 18 3.01 8.87 -12.02
CA LEU A 18 4.20 8.01 -12.03
C LEU A 18 4.54 7.54 -13.45
N ASP A 19 3.53 7.13 -14.23
CA ASP A 19 3.66 6.71 -15.62
C ASP A 19 4.19 7.84 -16.51
N GLU A 20 3.63 9.04 -16.40
CA GLU A 20 4.07 10.23 -17.13
C GLU A 20 5.55 10.57 -16.88
N TRP A 21 6.05 10.25 -15.69
CA TRP A 21 7.42 10.48 -15.27
C TRP A 21 8.33 9.26 -15.47
N GLY A 22 7.79 8.13 -15.94
CA GLY A 22 8.54 6.88 -16.14
C GLY A 22 9.06 6.26 -14.83
N ILE A 23 8.35 6.48 -13.73
CA ILE A 23 8.68 5.95 -12.41
C ILE A 23 7.86 4.67 -12.20
N GLY A 24 8.50 3.51 -12.32
CA GLY A 24 7.87 2.24 -11.98
C GLY A 24 7.53 2.14 -10.50
N GLU A 25 6.52 1.35 -10.15
CA GLU A 25 6.08 1.12 -8.77
C GLU A 25 7.23 0.62 -7.87
N ASP A 26 8.16 -0.15 -8.44
CA ASP A 26 9.38 -0.66 -7.78
C ASP A 26 10.37 0.44 -7.36
N LYS A 27 10.19 1.66 -7.86
CA LYS A 27 11.04 2.82 -7.56
C LYS A 27 10.42 3.76 -6.52
N VAL A 28 9.24 3.43 -5.99
CA VAL A 28 8.59 4.19 -4.91
C VAL A 28 9.05 3.63 -3.57
N LEU A 29 9.87 4.41 -2.85
CA LEU A 29 10.41 4.00 -1.54
C LEU A 29 9.44 4.24 -0.37
N LEU A 30 8.79 5.41 -0.35
CA LEU A 30 7.95 5.86 0.76
C LEU A 30 6.86 6.79 0.26
N ILE A 31 5.64 6.58 0.75
CA ILE A 31 4.51 7.50 0.56
C ILE A 31 4.16 8.08 1.92
N VAL A 32 4.19 9.42 2.04
CA VAL A 32 3.81 10.16 3.25
C VAL A 32 2.58 10.99 2.95
N THR A 33 1.51 10.80 3.73
CA THR A 33 0.22 11.47 3.54
C THR A 33 -0.38 11.90 4.87
N ASP A 34 -1.41 12.74 4.84
CA ASP A 34 -2.30 12.91 5.99
C ASP A 34 -3.20 11.67 6.22
N ASN A 35 -3.99 11.71 7.31
CA ASN A 35 -4.89 10.62 7.72
C ASN A 35 -6.29 10.69 7.08
N GLY A 36 -6.49 11.50 6.05
CA GLY A 36 -7.75 11.60 5.33
C GLY A 36 -8.16 10.25 4.75
N SER A 37 -9.41 9.83 5.00
CA SER A 37 -9.87 8.49 4.63
C SER A 37 -9.72 8.19 3.13
N ASN A 38 -9.90 9.19 2.27
CA ASN A 38 -9.74 9.04 0.83
C ASN A 38 -8.27 8.86 0.40
N ILE A 39 -7.32 9.62 0.96
CA ILE A 39 -5.90 9.45 0.64
C ILE A 39 -5.36 8.14 1.22
N VAL A 40 -5.78 7.76 2.43
CA VAL A 40 -5.47 6.45 3.02
C VAL A 40 -5.98 5.31 2.14
N LYS A 41 -7.20 5.41 1.62
CA LYS A 41 -7.75 4.42 0.66
C LYS A 41 -6.92 4.38 -0.63
N ALA A 42 -6.52 5.54 -1.16
CA ALA A 42 -5.72 5.61 -2.37
C ALA A 42 -4.36 4.90 -2.21
N VAL A 43 -3.66 5.12 -1.09
CA VAL A 43 -2.37 4.48 -0.79
C VAL A 43 -2.50 2.97 -0.68
N ARG A 44 -3.58 2.46 -0.06
CA ARG A 44 -3.85 1.01 -0.01
C ARG A 44 -4.04 0.41 -1.41
N LEU A 45 -4.84 1.07 -2.25
CA LEU A 45 -5.07 0.63 -3.63
C LEU A 45 -3.78 0.58 -4.48
N LEU A 46 -2.81 1.47 -4.21
CA LEU A 46 -1.50 1.45 -4.85
C LEU A 46 -0.68 0.22 -4.41
N GLY A 47 -0.68 -0.10 -3.12
CA GLY A 47 0.06 -1.25 -2.59
C GLY A 47 -0.49 -2.60 -3.05
N ASP A 48 -1.82 -2.73 -3.19
CA ASP A 48 -2.46 -3.97 -3.64
C ASP A 48 -2.12 -4.28 -5.11
N ARG A 49 -2.05 -3.27 -5.98
CA ARG A 49 -1.70 -3.44 -7.40
C ARG A 49 -0.28 -3.98 -7.60
N SER A 50 0.67 -3.51 -6.81
CA SER A 50 2.07 -3.95 -6.88
C SER A 50 2.23 -5.45 -6.56
N ARG A 51 1.38 -5.97 -5.65
CA ARG A 51 1.37 -7.39 -5.28
C ARG A 51 0.76 -8.28 -6.36
N GLU A 52 -0.26 -7.82 -7.06
CA GLU A 52 -0.93 -8.59 -8.11
C GLU A 52 -0.03 -8.80 -9.35
N GLN A 53 0.79 -7.82 -9.72
CA GLN A 53 1.70 -7.92 -10.88
C GLN A 53 2.90 -8.86 -10.65
N SER A 54 3.22 -9.18 -9.40
CA SER A 54 4.35 -10.03 -9.04
C SER A 54 4.02 -11.54 -9.07
N GLY A 55 2.75 -11.92 -9.32
CA GLY A 55 2.25 -13.29 -9.15
C GLY A 55 2.15 -14.17 -10.42
N GLU A 56 2.48 -13.68 -11.61
CA GLU A 56 2.18 -14.41 -12.87
C GLU A 56 3.44 -14.82 -13.65
N SER A 57 4.23 -15.71 -13.05
CA SER A 57 5.23 -16.54 -13.74
C SER A 57 5.62 -17.74 -12.87
N ALA A 58 4.79 -18.80 -12.85
CA ALA A 58 5.26 -20.15 -12.56
C ALA A 58 4.26 -21.22 -13.02
N ASP A 59 4.76 -22.03 -13.95
CA ASP A 59 4.35 -23.38 -14.33
C ASP A 59 3.81 -24.23 -13.17
N GLY A 60 2.82 -25.06 -13.48
CA GLY A 60 2.01 -25.76 -12.49
C GLY A 60 2.78 -26.82 -11.71
N SER A 61 2.78 -26.70 -10.38
CA SER A 61 2.87 -27.82 -9.42
C SER A 61 2.60 -27.32 -7.99
N GLN A 62 1.47 -27.73 -7.40
CA GLN A 62 1.16 -27.56 -5.97
C GLN A 62 1.93 -28.60 -5.12
N PRO A 63 2.38 -28.30 -3.88
CA PRO A 63 1.53 -28.48 -2.70
C PRO A 63 1.65 -27.39 -1.60
N GLN A 64 0.63 -27.32 -0.74
CA GLN A 64 0.41 -26.46 0.46
C GLN A 64 1.27 -26.87 1.69
N PRO A 65 1.06 -26.33 2.92
CA PRO A 65 1.01 -24.93 3.40
C PRO A 65 2.05 -24.68 4.53
N GLY A 66 2.49 -23.44 4.75
CA GLY A 66 3.36 -23.11 5.90
C GLY A 66 3.36 -21.60 6.18
N GLY A 67 2.79 -21.21 7.32
CA GLY A 67 2.53 -19.82 7.66
C GLY A 67 3.77 -19.02 8.03
N ALA A 68 3.73 -17.74 7.67
CA ALA A 68 4.29 -16.62 8.40
C ALA A 68 3.50 -15.39 7.93
N GLY A 69 2.39 -15.11 8.61
CA GLY A 69 1.69 -13.85 8.44
C GLY A 69 2.65 -12.74 8.87
N ASP A 70 3.01 -11.90 7.91
CA ASP A 70 3.93 -10.79 8.10
C ASP A 70 3.24 -9.74 8.97
N ASN A 71 3.49 -9.81 10.27
CA ASN A 71 2.81 -9.09 11.34
C ASN A 71 3.37 -7.67 11.48
N GLN A 72 3.32 -6.89 10.38
CA GLN A 72 3.82 -5.52 10.38
C GLN A 72 2.83 -4.53 11.02
N ASP A 73 1.57 -4.95 11.23
CA ASP A 73 0.55 -4.14 11.89
C ASP A 73 0.74 -4.02 13.41
N GLU A 74 1.36 -5.02 14.08
CA GLU A 74 1.59 -4.97 15.54
C GLU A 74 2.78 -4.10 15.97
N LEU A 75 3.74 -3.86 15.09
CA LEU A 75 4.91 -3.03 15.40
C LEU A 75 4.54 -1.55 15.59
N TRP A 76 3.50 -1.09 14.90
CA TRP A 76 3.00 0.28 15.01
C TRP A 76 2.30 0.55 16.36
N LEU A 77 1.50 -0.40 16.87
CA LEU A 77 0.79 -0.23 18.14
C LEU A 77 1.70 -0.22 19.38
N GLN A 78 2.86 -0.86 19.31
CA GLN A 78 3.81 -0.86 20.44
C GLN A 78 4.55 0.47 20.58
N SER A 79 4.84 1.13 19.46
CA SER A 79 5.53 2.43 19.44
C SER A 79 4.69 3.54 20.10
N GLU A 80 3.36 3.48 19.98
CA GLU A 80 2.45 4.46 20.60
C GLU A 80 2.23 4.23 22.11
N SER A 81 2.50 3.02 22.62
CA SER A 81 2.24 2.67 24.02
C SER A 81 3.36 3.08 24.98
N GLU A 82 4.58 3.28 24.48
CA GLU A 82 5.75 3.65 25.29
C GLU A 82 5.95 5.17 25.43
N GLU A 83 5.23 6.00 24.67
CA GLU A 83 5.40 7.46 24.69
C GLU A 83 4.43 8.20 25.64
N CYS A 84 3.40 7.53 26.17
CA CYS A 84 2.44 8.12 27.11
C CYS A 84 2.74 7.71 28.56
N GLY A 85 3.92 8.09 29.04
CA GLY A 85 4.37 7.70 30.38
C GLY A 85 5.47 8.59 30.92
N GLU A 86 5.26 9.91 30.94
CA GLU A 86 5.74 10.87 31.96
C GLU A 86 5.58 12.30 31.41
N LEU A 87 4.61 13.05 31.94
CA LEU A 87 4.70 14.46 32.36
C LEU A 87 3.41 14.85 33.11
#